data_AF-A0AAU0N4J6-F1
#
_entry.id   AF-A0AAU0N4J6-F1
#
_cell.length_a   1.000
_cell.length_b   1.000
_cell.length_c   1.000
_cell.angle_alpha   90.00
_cell.angle_beta   90.00
_cell.angle_gamma   90.00
#
_symmetry.space_group_name_H-M   'P 1'
#
loop_
_entity.id
_entity.type
_entity.pdbx_description
1 polymer ?
#
loop_
_entity_poly.entity_id
_entity_poly.type
_entity_poly.pdbx_seq_one_letter_code
_entity_poly.pdbx_strand_id
1 'polypeptide(L)'
;MLQSLTIESFAIIDQVTIDFSQGMTVLSGETGAGKSIIIDALGILCGGRGSNEFIRQDSEKLVVEGLFSFNEQPTALIHLLEELSIDTEHLLEDGLIIRREINNQGKNLIRVNGQLLNVTALKRIGSHLVDIHGQNEHQALLDNTQHLSLVDQLGDQRFIQLKEKYQTAYEQYAAIRRQWFKSQKNEQEQMQRLSF
;
A
#
# COMPACT_ATOMS: atom_id res chain seq x y z
N MET A 1 12.07 -4.96 2.23
CA MET A 1 12.25 -6.29 1.62
C MET A 1 11.38 -7.29 2.37
N LEU A 2 10.61 -8.11 1.66
CA LEU A 2 9.90 -9.25 2.25
C LEU A 2 10.93 -10.28 2.74
N GLN A 3 10.90 -10.64 4.04
CA GLN A 3 11.78 -11.64 4.65
C GLN A 3 11.11 -13.00 4.77
N SER A 4 9.84 -13.04 5.11
CA SER A 4 9.09 -14.28 5.24
C SER A 4 7.65 -14.10 4.79
N LEU A 5 7.07 -15.15 4.20
CA LEU A 5 5.68 -15.23 3.78
C LEU A 5 5.11 -16.57 4.27
N THR A 6 4.12 -16.49 5.15
CA THR A 6 3.35 -17.63 5.62
C THR A 6 1.96 -17.61 4.98
N ILE A 7 1.56 -18.75 4.42
CA ILE A 7 0.27 -18.92 3.74
C ILE A 7 -0.41 -20.15 4.34
N GLU A 8 -1.65 -20.01 4.77
CA GLU A 8 -2.49 -21.09 5.31
C GLU A 8 -3.83 -21.13 4.58
N SER A 9 -4.27 -22.35 4.26
CA SER A 9 -5.57 -22.63 3.65
C SER A 9 -5.87 -21.82 2.38
N PHE A 10 -4.88 -21.69 1.49
CA PHE A 10 -4.98 -20.88 0.27
C PHE A 10 -4.90 -21.76 -1.00
N ALA A 11 -5.98 -21.82 -1.78
CA ALA A 11 -6.09 -22.67 -2.96
C ALA A 11 -5.66 -24.12 -2.66
N ILE A 12 -4.59 -24.62 -3.29
CA ILE A 12 -4.05 -25.97 -3.04
C ILE A 12 -3.01 -26.02 -1.91
N ILE A 13 -2.69 -24.90 -1.26
CA ILE A 13 -1.76 -24.84 -0.13
C ILE A 13 -2.53 -25.06 1.17
N ASP A 14 -2.12 -26.08 1.93
CA ASP A 14 -2.57 -26.27 3.31
C ASP A 14 -1.83 -25.32 4.25
N GLN A 15 -0.51 -25.44 4.31
CA GLN A 15 0.36 -24.49 4.98
C GLN A 15 1.73 -24.45 4.29
N VAL A 16 2.28 -23.25 4.09
CA VAL A 16 3.68 -23.06 3.68
C VAL A 16 4.24 -21.81 4.33
N THR A 17 5.52 -21.85 4.68
CA THR A 17 6.31 -20.67 5.04
C THR A 17 7.50 -20.60 4.11
N ILE A 18 7.74 -19.42 3.54
CA ILE A 18 8.81 -19.17 2.57
C ILE A 18 9.67 -18.04 3.12
N ASP A 19 10.95 -18.32 3.33
CA ASP A 19 11.93 -17.30 3.71
C ASP A 19 12.64 -16.78 2.47
N PHE A 20 12.76 -15.45 2.39
CA PHE A 20 13.36 -14.73 1.29
C PHE A 20 14.70 -14.15 1.70
N SER A 21 15.65 -14.19 0.77
CA SER A 21 16.97 -13.59 0.93
C SER A 21 17.12 -12.36 0.04
N GLN A 22 18.02 -11.46 0.43
CA GLN A 22 18.20 -10.20 -0.28
C GLN A 22 18.70 -10.43 -1.70
N GLY A 23 18.16 -9.65 -2.64
CA GLY A 23 18.47 -9.77 -4.06
C GLY A 23 17.40 -10.57 -4.80
N MET A 24 17.82 -11.62 -5.50
CA MET A 24 16.96 -12.36 -6.43
C MET A 24 16.55 -13.71 -5.86
N THR A 25 15.25 -13.91 -5.68
CA THR A 25 14.66 -15.23 -5.38
C THR A 25 14.00 -15.78 -6.63
N VAL A 26 14.34 -17.01 -7.02
CA VAL A 26 13.74 -17.70 -8.19
C VAL A 26 12.84 -18.83 -7.70
N LEU A 27 11.56 -18.74 -8.05
CA LEU A 27 10.59 -19.83 -7.85
C LEU A 27 10.48 -20.65 -9.15
N SER A 28 10.93 -21.90 -9.11
CA SER A 28 10.83 -22.85 -10.22
C SER A 28 9.91 -24.02 -9.87
N GLY A 29 9.28 -24.62 -10.88
CA GLY A 29 8.42 -25.80 -10.72
C GLY A 29 7.95 -26.35 -12.06
N GLU A 30 7.32 -27.52 -12.04
CA GLU A 30 6.85 -28.22 -13.25
C GLU A 30 5.61 -27.56 -13.85
N THR A 31 4.64 -27.20 -13.00
CA THR A 31 3.42 -26.50 -13.39
C THR A 31 3.43 -25.10 -12.78
N GLY A 32 3.19 -24.07 -13.59
CA GLY A 32 3.24 -22.66 -13.16
C GLY A 32 2.24 -22.28 -12.05
N ALA A 33 1.33 -23.18 -11.68
CA ALA A 33 0.30 -22.98 -10.68
C ALA A 33 0.86 -22.62 -9.29
N GLY A 34 1.91 -23.31 -8.82
CA GLY A 34 2.48 -23.04 -7.49
C GLY A 34 3.09 -21.65 -7.38
N LYS A 35 3.77 -21.19 -8.45
CA LYS A 35 4.32 -19.83 -8.51
C LYS A 35 3.22 -18.78 -8.50
N SER A 36 2.18 -18.95 -9.34
CA SER A 36 1.07 -18.01 -9.39
C SER A 36 0.36 -17.89 -8.05
N ILE A 37 0.13 -19.00 -7.34
CA ILE A 37 -0.51 -18.99 -6.02
C ILE A 37 0.28 -18.16 -5.01
N ILE A 38 1.61 -18.28 -5.00
CA ILE A 38 2.47 -17.49 -4.10
C ILE A 38 2.37 -16.00 -4.43
N ILE A 39 2.35 -15.64 -5.72
CA ILE A 39 2.18 -14.25 -6.17
C ILE A 39 0.79 -13.71 -5.82
N ASP A 40 -0.27 -14.50 -6.01
CA ASP A 40 -1.64 -14.11 -5.66
C ASP A 40 -1.78 -13.89 -4.14
N ALA A 41 -1.18 -14.76 -3.33
CA ALA A 41 -1.15 -14.59 -1.87
C ALA A 41 -0.42 -13.31 -1.47
N LEU A 42 0.73 -13.01 -2.09
CA LEU A 42 1.46 -11.77 -1.85
C LEU A 42 0.66 -10.53 -2.27
N GLY A 43 -0.06 -10.60 -3.41
CA GLY A 43 -0.95 -9.54 -3.87
C GLY A 43 -2.06 -9.26 -2.86
N ILE A 44 -2.69 -10.30 -2.31
CA ILE A 44 -3.70 -10.18 -1.25
C ILE A 44 -3.08 -9.60 0.03
N LEU A 45 -1.88 -10.03 0.42
CA LEU A 45 -1.18 -9.47 1.58
C LEU A 45 -0.97 -7.96 1.44
N CYS A 46 -0.72 -7.46 0.22
CA CYS A 46 -0.45 -6.06 -0.08
C CYS A 46 -1.70 -5.23 -0.42
N GLY A 47 -2.91 -5.72 -0.08
CA GLY A 47 -4.15 -4.97 -0.28
C GLY A 47 -4.85 -5.23 -1.63
N GLY A 48 -4.43 -6.27 -2.35
CA GLY A 48 -5.14 -6.82 -3.50
C GLY A 48 -6.54 -7.33 -3.15
N ARG A 49 -7.34 -7.63 -4.17
CA ARG A 49 -8.70 -8.13 -3.96
C ARG A 49 -8.65 -9.55 -3.39
N GLY A 50 -9.18 -9.70 -2.18
CA GLY A 50 -9.41 -11.01 -1.59
C GLY A 50 -10.77 -11.56 -2.00
N SER A 51 -10.83 -12.83 -2.38
CA SER A 51 -12.04 -13.57 -2.72
C SER A 51 -12.09 -14.86 -1.89
N ASN A 52 -13.29 -15.32 -1.55
CA ASN A 52 -13.47 -16.60 -0.85
C ASN A 52 -13.11 -17.80 -1.75
N GLU A 53 -13.02 -17.57 -3.07
CA GLU A 53 -12.55 -18.57 -4.04
C GLU A 53 -11.10 -18.99 -3.82
N PHE A 54 -10.30 -18.15 -3.14
CA PHE A 54 -8.94 -18.51 -2.75
C PHE A 54 -8.90 -19.37 -1.49
N ILE A 55 -10.00 -19.56 -0.76
CA ILE A 55 -10.01 -20.41 0.43
C ILE A 55 -9.93 -21.85 -0.03
N ARG A 56 -8.96 -22.59 0.52
CA ARG A 56 -8.80 -24.02 0.28
C ARG A 56 -10.10 -24.75 0.59
N GLN A 57 -10.42 -25.77 -0.21
CA GLN A 57 -11.56 -26.63 0.04
C GLN A 57 -11.53 -27.20 1.47
N ASP A 58 -12.69 -27.28 2.11
CA ASP A 58 -12.87 -27.75 3.49
C ASP A 58 -12.20 -26.86 4.58
N SER A 59 -11.75 -25.65 4.23
CA SER A 59 -11.26 -24.66 5.20
C SER A 59 -12.31 -23.57 5.48
N GLU A 60 -12.32 -23.03 6.70
CA GLU A 60 -13.25 -21.95 7.10
C GLU A 60 -12.72 -20.55 6.74
N LYS A 61 -11.40 -20.42 6.63
CA LYS A 61 -10.69 -19.18 6.34
C LYS A 61 -9.34 -19.47 5.68
N LEU A 62 -8.81 -18.48 4.98
CA LEU A 62 -7.39 -18.40 4.60
C LEU A 62 -6.66 -17.38 5.48
N VAL A 63 -5.35 -17.57 5.64
CA VAL A 63 -4.45 -16.63 6.33
C VAL A 63 -3.24 -16.40 5.45
N VAL A 64 -2.86 -15.13 5.28
CA VAL A 64 -1.57 -14.76 4.70
C VAL A 64 -0.89 -13.79 5.67
N GLU A 65 0.36 -14.09 6.00
CA GLU A 65 1.19 -13.28 6.89
C GLU A 65 2.54 -13.03 6.23
N GLY A 66 3.07 -11.83 6.37
CA GLY A 66 4.42 -11.54 5.88
C GLY A 66 5.15 -10.53 6.75
N LEU A 67 6.46 -10.74 6.82
CA LEU A 67 7.41 -9.90 7.55
C LEU A 67 8.22 -9.09 6.54
N PHE A 68 8.22 -7.76 6.67
CA PHE A 68 9.01 -6.86 5.85
C PHE A 68 10.09 -6.20 6.70
N SER A 69 11.35 -6.29 6.25
CA SER A 69 12.48 -5.56 6.85
C SER A 69 12.88 -4.37 5.98
N PHE A 70 13.59 -3.41 6.58
CA PHE A 70 14.06 -2.21 5.90
C PHE A 70 15.53 -1.99 6.20
N ASN A 71 16.32 -1.72 5.17
CA ASN A 71 17.74 -1.40 5.33
C ASN A 71 17.95 0.08 5.74
N GLU A 72 16.99 0.93 5.38
CA GLU A 72 17.00 2.37 5.65
C GLU A 72 15.58 2.80 6.05
N GLN A 73 15.45 3.94 6.74
CA GLN A 73 14.14 4.43 7.19
C GLN A 73 13.25 4.80 6.00
N PRO A 74 12.11 4.11 5.79
CA PRO A 74 11.23 4.39 4.68
C PRO A 74 10.33 5.58 5.02
N THR A 75 10.87 6.80 4.94
CA THR A 75 10.24 8.05 5.45
C THR A 75 8.77 8.21 5.02
N ALA A 76 8.45 7.99 3.75
CA ALA A 76 7.08 8.09 3.24
C ALA A 76 6.13 7.02 3.84
N LEU A 77 6.63 5.81 4.06
CA LEU A 77 5.87 4.75 4.71
C LEU A 77 5.69 5.04 6.20
N ILE A 78 6.73 5.54 6.89
CA ILE A 78 6.65 5.92 8.31
C ILE A 78 5.53 6.94 8.52
N HIS A 79 5.51 8.02 7.75
CA HIS A 79 4.44 9.02 7.85
C HIS A 79 3.04 8.44 7.61
N LEU A 80 2.91 7.50 6.68
CA LEU A 80 1.64 6.79 6.44
C LEU A 80 1.25 5.91 7.65
N LEU A 81 2.20 5.20 8.24
CA LEU A 81 1.96 4.36 9.40
C LEU A 81 1.55 5.20 10.62
N GLU A 82 2.22 6.33 10.86
CA GLU A 82 1.88 7.31 11.90
C GLU A 82 0.47 7.89 11.69
N GLU A 83 0.10 8.25 10.46
CA GLU A 83 -1.26 8.70 10.11
C GLU A 83 -2.32 7.63 10.48
N LEU A 84 -1.96 6.36 10.32
CA LEU A 84 -2.81 5.21 10.67
C LEU A 84 -2.69 4.81 12.14
N SER A 85 -1.93 5.56 12.96
CA SER A 85 -1.66 5.31 14.37
C SER A 85 -0.88 4.01 14.66
N ILE A 86 -0.15 3.50 13.68
CA ILE A 86 0.73 2.33 13.81
C ILE A 86 2.07 2.78 14.38
N ASP A 87 2.54 2.06 15.40
CA ASP A 87 3.83 2.31 16.01
C ASP A 87 4.98 2.01 15.03
N THR A 88 5.94 2.93 14.97
CA THR A 88 7.10 2.88 14.09
C THR A 88 8.44 2.96 14.82
N GLU A 89 8.44 3.05 16.17
CA GLU A 89 9.66 3.24 16.97
C GLU A 89 10.71 2.15 16.70
N HIS A 90 10.27 0.89 16.61
CA HIS A 90 11.13 -0.27 16.36
C HIS A 90 11.03 -0.82 14.93
N LEU A 91 10.51 -0.04 13.97
CA LEU A 91 10.25 -0.52 12.60
C LEU A 91 11.50 -1.01 11.86
N LEU A 92 12.67 -0.42 12.14
CA LEU A 92 13.95 -0.84 11.56
C LEU A 92 14.48 -2.15 12.17
N GLU A 93 14.19 -2.39 13.44
CA GLU A 93 14.72 -3.54 14.21
C GLU A 93 13.82 -4.76 14.02
N ASP A 94 12.50 -4.57 14.21
CA ASP A 94 11.49 -5.63 14.21
C ASP A 94 10.83 -5.82 12.84
N GLY A 95 10.89 -4.80 11.99
CA GLY A 95 10.19 -4.79 10.71
C GLY A 95 8.69 -4.51 10.80
N LEU A 96 8.01 -4.69 9.67
CA LEU A 96 6.57 -4.55 9.53
C LEU A 96 5.94 -5.93 9.29
N ILE A 97 5.10 -6.36 10.23
CA ILE A 97 4.33 -7.59 10.14
C ILE A 97 2.93 -7.25 9.64
N ILE A 98 2.54 -7.85 8.53
CA ILE A 98 1.19 -7.75 7.98
C ILE A 98 0.56 -9.13 8.06
N ARG A 99 -0.65 -9.21 8.58
CA ARG A 99 -1.47 -10.44 8.61
C ARG A 99 -2.86 -10.14 8.07
N ARG A 100 -3.32 -10.93 7.12
CA ARG A 100 -4.66 -10.84 6.54
C ARG A 100 -5.36 -12.18 6.61
N GLU A 101 -6.57 -12.19 7.16
CA GLU A 101 -7.45 -13.35 7.20
C GLU A 101 -8.72 -13.07 6.42
N ILE A 102 -9.20 -14.06 5.66
CA ILE A 102 -10.46 -13.99 4.92
C ILE A 102 -11.25 -15.25 5.21
N ASN A 103 -12.46 -15.11 5.73
CA ASN A 103 -13.33 -16.25 6.02
C ASN A 103 -14.32 -16.54 4.88
N ASN A 104 -15.00 -17.69 4.96
CA ASN A 104 -16.03 -18.10 3.98
C ASN A 104 -17.22 -17.14 3.84
N GLN A 105 -17.37 -16.17 4.75
CA GLN A 105 -18.40 -15.12 4.70
C GLN A 105 -17.89 -13.85 4.00
N GLY A 106 -16.64 -13.81 3.54
CA GLY A 106 -16.03 -12.64 2.91
C GLY A 106 -15.54 -11.57 3.89
N LYS A 107 -15.62 -11.84 5.20
CA LYS A 107 -15.12 -10.92 6.22
C LYS A 107 -13.60 -10.95 6.18
N ASN A 108 -13.02 -9.77 5.99
CA ASN A 108 -11.58 -9.54 6.01
C ASN A 108 -11.18 -9.06 7.42
N LEU A 109 -10.14 -9.66 7.98
CA LEU A 109 -9.49 -9.22 9.20
C LEU A 109 -8.04 -8.92 8.88
N ILE A 110 -7.65 -7.66 8.97
CA ILE A 110 -6.30 -7.20 8.63
C ILE A 110 -5.64 -6.65 9.88
N ARG A 111 -4.41 -7.09 10.15
CA ARG A 111 -3.54 -6.57 11.19
C ARG A 111 -2.21 -6.13 10.60
N VAL A 112 -1.74 -4.96 11.04
CA VAL A 112 -0.40 -4.47 10.75
C VAL A 112 0.25 -4.08 12.07
N ASN A 113 1.37 -4.72 12.43
CA ASN A 113 2.00 -4.62 13.76
C ASN A 113 0.98 -4.70 14.92
N GLY A 114 0.04 -5.64 14.81
CA GLY A 114 -1.02 -5.86 15.82
C GLY A 114 -2.24 -4.94 15.71
N GLN A 115 -2.17 -3.85 14.96
CA GLN A 115 -3.29 -2.90 14.81
C GLN A 115 -4.25 -3.31 13.70
N LEU A 116 -5.56 -3.21 13.98
CA LEU A 116 -6.61 -3.52 13.01
C LEU A 116 -6.76 -2.42 11.96
N LEU A 117 -6.75 -2.81 10.69
CA LEU A 117 -6.96 -1.91 9.55
C LEU A 117 -8.07 -2.39 8.61
N ASN A 118 -8.50 -1.50 7.73
CA ASN A 118 -9.34 -1.83 6.59
C ASN A 118 -8.49 -2.07 5.32
N VAL A 119 -9.11 -2.64 4.29
CA VAL A 119 -8.44 -2.97 3.01
C VAL A 119 -7.88 -1.71 2.32
N THR A 120 -8.55 -0.57 2.43
CA THR A 120 -8.10 0.69 1.81
C THR A 120 -6.79 1.19 2.40
N ALA A 121 -6.66 1.14 3.73
CA ALA A 121 -5.43 1.47 4.43
C ALA A 121 -4.32 0.46 4.10
N LEU A 122 -4.64 -0.83 4.08
CA LEU A 122 -3.69 -1.87 3.67
C LEU A 122 -3.16 -1.66 2.25
N LYS A 123 -4.03 -1.26 1.31
CA LYS A 123 -3.63 -0.98 -0.08
C LYS A 123 -2.64 0.19 -0.17
N ARG A 124 -2.84 1.25 0.64
CA ARG A 124 -1.89 2.37 0.73
C ARG A 124 -0.53 1.90 1.26
N ILE A 125 -0.52 1.04 2.27
CA ILE A 125 0.72 0.46 2.81
C ILE A 125 1.40 -0.44 1.77
N GLY A 126 0.65 -1.35 1.16
CA GLY A 126 1.15 -2.33 0.19
C GLY A 126 1.84 -1.70 -1.02
N SER A 127 1.34 -0.55 -1.51
CA SER A 127 1.98 0.18 -2.63
C SER A 127 3.38 0.71 -2.33
N HIS A 128 3.78 0.77 -1.05
CA HIS A 128 5.16 1.10 -0.66
C HIS A 128 6.05 -0.13 -0.47
N LEU A 129 5.47 -1.34 -0.44
CA LEU A 129 6.18 -2.57 -0.05
C LEU A 129 6.48 -3.48 -1.23
N VAL A 130 5.54 -3.63 -2.15
CA VAL A 130 5.61 -4.60 -3.25
C VAL A 130 5.07 -3.97 -4.53
N ASP A 131 5.81 -4.16 -5.62
CA ASP A 131 5.33 -3.94 -6.99
C ASP A 131 5.24 -5.31 -7.69
N ILE A 132 4.03 -5.71 -8.10
CA ILE A 132 3.77 -7.01 -8.72
C ILE A 132 3.57 -6.82 -10.22
N HIS A 133 4.45 -7.43 -11.00
CA HIS A 133 4.35 -7.44 -12.46
C HIS A 133 3.80 -8.78 -12.97
N GLY A 134 2.55 -8.78 -13.42
CA GLY A 134 1.84 -9.96 -13.92
C GLY A 134 0.88 -9.65 -15.07
N GLN A 135 0.15 -10.67 -15.55
CA GLN A 135 -0.75 -10.52 -16.71
C GLN A 135 -2.00 -9.65 -16.44
N ASN A 136 -2.39 -9.43 -15.18
CA ASN A 136 -3.68 -8.81 -14.82
C ASN A 136 -3.64 -7.69 -13.74
N GLU A 137 -2.49 -7.11 -13.39
CA GLU A 137 -2.42 -6.14 -12.27
C GLU A 137 -1.88 -4.75 -12.66
N HIS A 138 -2.44 -3.72 -12.02
CA HIS A 138 -2.17 -2.31 -12.24
C HIS A 138 -0.70 -1.97 -12.03
N GLN A 139 -0.05 -1.53 -13.10
CA GLN A 139 1.35 -1.17 -13.12
C GLN A 139 1.53 0.21 -12.47
N ALA A 140 2.51 0.36 -11.57
CA ALA A 140 3.04 1.68 -11.18
C ALA A 140 3.44 2.51 -12.43
N LEU A 141 3.98 1.83 -13.44
CA LEU A 141 4.29 2.38 -14.77
C LEU A 141 3.07 2.82 -15.59
N LEU A 142 1.84 2.42 -15.26
CA LEU A 142 0.62 2.88 -15.92
C LEU A 142 -0.17 3.88 -15.07
N ASP A 143 0.27 4.11 -13.83
CA ASP A 143 -0.31 5.15 -13.00
C ASP A 143 0.23 6.52 -13.43
N ASN A 144 -0.60 7.25 -14.18
CA ASN A 144 -0.30 8.61 -14.63
C ASN A 144 0.10 9.55 -13.48
N THR A 145 -0.29 9.27 -12.24
CA THR A 145 0.10 10.08 -11.08
C THR A 145 1.57 9.91 -10.70
N GLN A 146 2.18 8.76 -11.02
CA GLN A 146 3.59 8.49 -10.74
C GLN A 146 4.54 8.92 -11.87
N HIS A 147 4.02 9.08 -13.09
CA HIS A 147 4.84 9.44 -14.26
C HIS A 147 5.58 10.76 -14.09
N LEU A 148 4.95 11.76 -13.47
CA LEU A 148 5.59 13.04 -13.25
C LEU A 148 6.82 12.91 -12.33
N SER A 149 6.71 12.09 -11.27
CA SER A 149 7.82 11.81 -10.37
C SER A 149 8.98 11.12 -11.10
N LEU A 150 8.67 10.16 -11.98
CA LEU A 150 9.68 9.45 -12.80
C LEU A 150 10.41 10.39 -13.75
N VAL A 151 9.70 11.32 -14.40
CA VAL A 151 10.31 12.31 -15.29
C VAL A 151 11.15 13.32 -14.48
N ASP A 152 10.64 13.77 -13.34
CA ASP A 152 11.31 14.73 -12.48
C ASP A 152 12.65 14.20 -11.93
N GLN A 153 12.79 12.88 -11.77
CA GLN A 153 14.05 12.24 -11.37
C GLN A 153 15.17 12.37 -12.41
N LEU A 154 14.84 12.64 -13.68
CA LEU A 154 15.84 12.90 -14.72
C LEU A 154 16.39 14.33 -14.65
N GLY A 155 15.81 15.19 -13.79
CA GLY A 155 16.24 16.57 -13.61
C GLY A 155 17.60 16.69 -12.89
N ASP A 156 18.38 17.68 -13.29
CA ASP A 156 19.63 18.03 -12.62
C ASP A 156 19.40 18.83 -11.33
N GLN A 157 20.47 19.16 -10.59
CA GLN A 157 20.35 19.97 -9.36
C GLN A 157 19.65 21.31 -9.58
N ARG A 158 19.81 21.91 -10.77
CA ARG A 158 19.14 23.16 -11.12
C ARG A 158 17.64 22.96 -11.25
N PHE A 159 17.20 21.87 -11.87
CA PHE A 159 15.80 21.49 -11.94
C PHE A 159 15.21 21.27 -10.54
N ILE A 160 15.91 20.53 -9.66
CA ILE A 160 15.43 20.25 -8.30
C ILE A 160 15.16 21.56 -7.54
N GLN A 161 16.11 22.50 -7.55
CA GLN A 161 15.95 23.81 -6.91
C GLN A 161 14.80 24.65 -7.52
N LEU A 162 14.60 24.54 -8.83
CA LEU A 162 13.52 25.25 -9.51
C LEU A 162 12.16 24.65 -9.16
N LYS A 163 12.08 23.32 -9.09
CA LYS A 163 10.88 22.58 -8.69
C LYS A 163 10.47 22.94 -7.26
N GLU A 164 11.42 22.98 -6.31
CA GLU A 164 11.14 23.41 -4.93
C GLU A 164 10.56 24.83 -4.88
N LYS A 165 11.17 25.79 -5.58
CA LYS A 165 10.67 27.17 -5.66
C LYS A 165 9.27 27.24 -6.23
N TYR A 166 9.00 26.49 -7.30
CA TYR A 166 7.67 26.40 -7.90
C TYR A 166 6.66 25.85 -6.89
N GLN A 167 7.01 24.77 -6.19
CA GLN A 167 6.14 24.07 -5.26
C GLN A 167 5.76 24.95 -4.07
N THR A 168 6.72 25.69 -3.50
CA THR A 168 6.46 26.70 -2.46
C THR A 168 5.52 27.80 -2.96
N ALA A 169 5.76 28.36 -4.15
CA ALA A 169 4.92 29.42 -4.70
C ALA A 169 3.49 28.91 -4.99
N TYR A 170 3.37 27.68 -5.48
CA TYR A 170 2.09 27.04 -5.76
C TYR A 170 1.29 26.76 -4.49
N GLU A 171 1.92 26.25 -3.44
CA GLU A 171 1.28 26.02 -2.14
C GLU A 171 0.73 27.31 -1.53
N GLN A 172 1.50 28.40 -1.60
CA GLN A 172 1.05 29.72 -1.17
C GLN A 172 -0.16 30.20 -1.97
N TYR A 173 -0.10 30.11 -3.30
CA TYR A 173 -1.22 30.44 -4.17
C TYR A 173 -2.47 29.61 -3.84
N ALA A 174 -2.31 28.29 -3.70
CA ALA A 174 -3.41 27.37 -3.41
C ALA A 174 -4.05 27.67 -2.05
N ALA A 175 -3.25 28.00 -1.03
CA ALA A 175 -3.75 28.40 0.28
C ALA A 175 -4.58 29.69 0.20
N ILE A 176 -4.06 30.73 -0.46
CA ILE A 176 -4.77 32.01 -0.65
C ILE A 176 -6.06 31.78 -1.44
N ARG A 177 -6.02 30.96 -2.50
CA ARG A 177 -7.19 30.63 -3.31
C ARG A 177 -8.27 29.91 -2.49
N ARG A 178 -7.89 28.95 -1.63
CA ARG A 178 -8.83 28.28 -0.71
C ARG A 178 -9.48 29.28 0.26
N GLN A 179 -8.69 30.19 0.83
CA GLN A 179 -9.21 31.24 1.72
C GLN A 179 -10.20 32.16 1.00
N TRP A 180 -9.86 32.60 -0.22
CA TRP A 180 -10.73 33.44 -1.03
C TRP A 180 -12.06 32.76 -1.36
N PHE A 181 -12.04 31.51 -1.83
CA PHE A 181 -13.27 30.75 -2.09
C PHE A 181 -14.13 30.56 -0.84
N LYS A 182 -13.51 30.32 0.33
CA LYS A 182 -14.22 30.20 1.60
C LYS A 182 -14.89 31.52 2.00
N SER A 183 -14.20 32.65 1.81
CA SER A 183 -14.75 33.98 2.08
C SER A 183 -15.93 34.31 1.15
N GLN A 184 -15.78 34.04 -0.14
CA GLN A 184 -16.83 34.28 -1.13
C GLN A 184 -18.11 33.46 -0.85
N LYS A 185 -17.93 32.18 -0.47
CA LYS A 185 -19.06 31.32 -0.11
C LYS A 185 -19.77 31.79 1.16
N ASN A 186 -19.01 32.21 2.17
CA ASN A 186 -19.56 32.78 3.40
C ASN A 186 -20.35 34.06 3.14
N GLU A 187 -19.87 34.96 2.26
CA GLU A 187 -20.59 36.18 1.87
C GLU A 187 -21.90 35.87 1.14
N GLN A 188 -21.91 34.88 0.24
CA GLN A 188 -23.14 34.44 -0.44
C GLN A 188 -24.17 33.84 0.54
N GLU A 189 -23.72 33.02 1.49
CA GLU A 189 -24.60 32.44 2.52
C GLU A 189 -25.16 33.53 3.47
N GLN A 190 -24.38 34.57 3.78
CA GLN A 190 -24.85 35.71 4.57
C GLN A 190 -25.86 36.58 3.82
N MET A 191 -25.64 36.87 2.54
CA MET A 191 -26.60 37.63 1.72
C MET A 191 -27.93 36.88 1.56
N GLN A 192 -27.91 35.55 1.40
CA GLN A 192 -29.13 34.75 1.35
C GLN A 192 -29.92 34.77 2.66
N ARG A 193 -29.26 34.85 3.82
CA ARG A 193 -29.93 34.96 5.13
C ARG A 193 -30.53 36.33 5.40
N LEU A 194 -29.96 37.39 4.81
CA LEU A 194 -30.47 38.77 4.94
C LEU A 194 -31.61 39.08 3.96
N SER A 195 -31.82 38.23 2.95
CA SER A 195 -32.91 38.35 1.97
C SER A 195 -34.18 37.56 2.34
N PHE A 196 -34.24 36.98 3.54
CA PHE A 196 -35.44 36.43 4.18
C PHE A 196 -35.86 37.33 5.34
#